data_AF-A0A3T0I6N0-F1
#
_entry.id   AF-A0A3T0I6N0-F1
#
_cell.length_a   1.000
_cell.length_b   1.000
_cell.length_c   1.000
_cell.angle_alpha   90.00
_cell.angle_beta   90.00
_cell.angle_gamma   90.00
#
_symmetry.space_group_name_H-M   'P 1'
#
loop_
_entity.id
_entity.type
_entity.pdbx_description
1 polymer ?
#
loop_
_entity_poly.entity_id
_entity_poly.type
_entity_poly.pdbx_seq_one_letter_code
_entity_poly.pdbx_strand_id
1 'polypeptide(L)'
;MSFLEISPSKPVVIIDNSSRKKYSLIPKNITSDPNNELVVACEGNEVIGVQQITFTPYITYQGGWRATIEGVRTSASVRGKGVGTELIKWAIQRAESRGCHLVQLTTDKKRSNALRFYERLGFKGTHEGLKLKL
;
A
#
# COMPACT_ATOMS: atom_id res chain seq x y z
N MET A 1 19.98 -2.47 30.37
CA MET A 1 18.56 -2.56 30.77
C MET A 1 17.94 -1.18 30.69
N SER A 2 17.10 -0.94 29.68
CA SER A 2 15.99 0.01 29.76
C SER A 2 14.94 -0.46 28.76
N PHE A 3 13.78 -0.83 29.30
CA PHE A 3 12.66 -1.42 28.58
C PHE A 3 11.86 -0.33 27.87
N LEU A 4 11.42 -0.62 26.63
CA LEU A 4 10.15 -0.15 26.07
C LEU A 4 9.75 -1.04 24.91
N GLU A 5 8.81 -1.93 25.20
CA GLU A 5 8.22 -2.94 24.34
C GLU A 5 7.45 -2.33 23.16
N ILE A 6 7.61 -2.95 21.98
CA ILE A 6 6.58 -3.00 20.95
C ILE A 6 6.31 -4.49 20.68
N SER A 7 5.18 -4.99 21.18
CA SER A 7 4.68 -6.36 21.01
C SER A 7 4.43 -6.72 19.51
N PRO A 8 4.52 -8.01 19.11
CA PRO A 8 5.07 -8.49 17.83
C PRO A 8 4.06 -8.63 16.65
N SER A 9 3.11 -7.70 16.49
CA SER A 9 1.98 -7.85 15.55
C SER A 9 1.75 -6.63 14.64
N LYS A 10 2.78 -6.05 14.00
CA LYS A 10 2.62 -4.81 13.22
C LYS A 10 2.85 -5.01 11.72
N PRO A 11 1.81 -5.06 10.89
CA PRO A 11 1.89 -5.03 9.44
C PRO A 11 1.97 -3.56 9.00
N VAL A 12 2.94 -2.85 9.58
CA VAL A 12 3.27 -1.49 9.20
C VAL A 12 4.67 -1.52 8.61
N VAL A 13 4.79 -1.28 7.31
CA VAL A 13 6.07 -1.26 6.61
C VAL A 13 6.50 0.17 6.36
N ILE A 14 7.75 0.49 6.69
CA ILE A 14 8.33 1.82 6.48
C ILE A 14 9.31 1.76 5.32
N ILE A 15 9.10 2.62 4.33
CA ILE A 15 10.01 2.87 3.22
C ILE A 15 10.86 4.08 3.65
N ASP A 16 12.15 3.81 3.89
CA ASP A 16 13.19 4.67 4.53
C ASP A 16 13.41 4.42 6.05
N ASN A 17 14.67 4.25 6.43
CA ASN A 17 15.12 3.75 7.74
C ASN A 17 15.39 4.86 8.78
N SER A 18 15.17 6.13 8.45
CA SER A 18 15.60 7.22 9.33
C SER A 18 14.73 7.43 10.59
N SER A 19 13.46 6.98 10.63
CA SER A 19 12.57 7.30 11.76
C SER A 19 11.30 6.46 11.93
N ARG A 20 10.92 6.19 13.19
CA ARG A 20 9.83 5.27 13.58
C ARG A 20 8.70 5.87 14.45
N LYS A 21 8.52 7.19 14.57
CA LYS A 21 7.55 7.75 15.56
C LYS A 21 6.55 8.79 15.00
N LYS A 22 5.35 8.30 14.66
CA LYS A 22 4.02 8.77 15.13
C LYS A 22 2.92 8.05 14.33
N TYR A 23 2.43 6.92 14.82
CA TYR A 23 1.21 6.29 14.31
C TYR A 23 0.38 5.80 15.49
N SER A 24 -0.52 6.63 16.00
CA SER A 24 -1.31 6.30 17.19
C SER A 24 -2.70 5.74 16.88
N LEU A 25 -3.14 5.67 15.62
CA LEU A 25 -4.51 5.25 15.29
C LEU A 25 -4.60 4.49 13.95
N ILE A 26 -3.93 3.33 13.85
CA ILE A 26 -4.21 2.38 12.76
C ILE A 26 -5.26 1.39 13.26
N PRO A 27 -6.35 1.13 12.50
CA PRO A 27 -7.36 0.16 12.90
C PRO A 27 -6.73 -1.19 13.25
N LYS A 28 -7.10 -1.75 14.40
CA LYS A 28 -6.57 -3.05 14.87
C LYS A 28 -6.73 -4.15 13.83
N ASN A 29 -7.86 -4.15 13.10
CA ASN A 29 -8.15 -5.13 12.05
C ASN A 29 -7.15 -5.12 10.90
N ILE A 30 -6.57 -3.95 10.60
CA ILE A 30 -5.46 -3.86 9.64
C ILE A 30 -4.21 -4.40 10.30
N THR A 31 -3.92 -3.99 11.54
CA THR A 31 -2.68 -4.38 12.20
C THR A 31 -2.62 -5.84 12.68
N SER A 32 -3.74 -6.52 12.86
CA SER A 32 -3.75 -7.90 13.36
C SER A 32 -3.75 -8.94 12.24
N ASP A 33 -4.02 -8.54 11.00
CA ASP A 33 -4.12 -9.44 9.87
C ASP A 33 -2.76 -9.57 9.16
N PRO A 34 -2.13 -10.77 9.15
CA PRO A 34 -0.85 -10.99 8.47
C PRO A 34 -0.91 -10.83 6.94
N ASN A 35 -2.11 -10.76 6.37
CA ASN A 35 -2.33 -10.54 4.95
C ASN A 35 -2.68 -9.09 4.62
N ASN A 36 -2.60 -8.17 5.57
CA ASN A 36 -2.96 -6.77 5.37
C ASN A 36 -1.87 -5.86 5.91
N GLU A 37 -1.20 -5.10 5.03
CA GLU A 37 -0.10 -4.23 5.40
C GLU A 37 -0.44 -2.76 5.13
N LEU A 38 -0.23 -1.90 6.14
CA LEU A 38 -0.15 -0.46 5.97
C LEU A 38 1.30 -0.08 5.69
N VAL A 39 1.55 0.63 4.60
CA VAL A 39 2.90 0.96 4.16
C VAL A 39 3.02 2.47 4.14
N VAL A 40 4.11 2.98 4.68
CA VAL A 40 4.35 4.41 4.85
C VAL A 40 5.71 4.77 4.27
N ALA A 41 5.76 5.87 3.54
CA ALA A 41 7.01 6.49 3.10
C ALA A 41 7.36 7.61 4.06
N CYS A 42 8.60 7.63 4.54
CA CYS A 42 9.08 8.63 5.48
C CYS A 42 10.20 9.48 4.87
N GLU A 43 10.33 10.72 5.35
CA GLU A 43 11.51 11.57 5.16
C GLU A 43 11.89 12.09 6.53
N GLY A 44 13.00 11.56 7.09
CA GLY A 44 13.24 11.72 8.52
C GLY A 44 12.03 11.24 9.32
N ASN A 45 11.61 12.01 10.34
CA ASN A 45 10.49 11.67 11.22
C ASN A 45 9.10 11.93 10.59
N GLU A 46 9.05 12.45 9.37
CA GLU A 46 7.81 12.86 8.73
C GLU A 46 7.26 11.77 7.80
N VAL A 47 5.96 11.53 7.88
CA VAL A 47 5.24 10.62 6.99
C VAL A 47 4.82 11.39 5.75
N ILE A 48 5.42 11.07 4.62
CA ILE A 48 5.21 11.80 3.37
C ILE A 48 4.42 10.99 2.35
N GLY A 49 4.12 9.73 2.63
CA GLY A 49 3.24 8.90 1.82
C GLY A 49 2.70 7.69 2.56
N VAL A 50 1.59 7.15 2.06
CA VAL A 50 0.94 5.97 2.62
C VAL A 50 0.22 5.19 1.52
N GLN A 51 0.14 3.88 1.70
CA GLN A 51 -0.77 2.98 1.00
C GLN A 51 -1.16 1.83 1.92
N GLN A 52 -2.21 1.12 1.57
CA GLN A 52 -2.53 -0.19 2.14
C GLN A 52 -2.37 -1.23 1.03
N ILE A 53 -1.90 -2.43 1.39
CA ILE A 53 -1.84 -3.58 0.50
C ILE A 53 -2.44 -4.80 1.22
N THR A 54 -3.35 -5.50 0.54
CA THR A 54 -3.97 -6.73 1.05
C THR A 54 -3.66 -7.89 0.13
N PHE A 55 -3.36 -9.05 0.71
CA PHE A 55 -3.07 -10.29 0.00
C PHE A 55 -4.26 -11.24 0.16
N THR A 56 -4.84 -11.70 -0.93
CA THR A 56 -6.06 -12.53 -0.86
C THR A 56 -5.95 -13.69 -1.84
N PRO A 57 -6.17 -14.93 -1.38
CA PRO A 57 -6.30 -16.08 -2.27
C PRO A 57 -7.67 -16.04 -2.96
N TYR A 58 -7.71 -16.44 -4.24
CA TYR A 58 -8.94 -16.53 -5.02
C TYR A 58 -9.09 -17.92 -5.63
N ILE A 59 -10.33 -18.37 -5.87
CA ILE A 59 -10.59 -19.67 -6.52
C ILE A 59 -10.04 -19.71 -7.97
N THR A 60 -10.04 -18.58 -8.65
CA THR A 60 -9.47 -18.42 -9.99
C THR A 60 -7.95 -18.61 -9.98
N TYR A 61 -7.36 -18.97 -11.12
CA TYR A 61 -5.92 -19.21 -11.23
C TYR A 61 -5.43 -20.27 -10.23
N GLN A 62 -6.21 -21.35 -10.07
CA GLN A 62 -5.85 -22.52 -9.26
C GLN A 62 -5.53 -22.18 -7.79
N GLY A 63 -6.31 -21.29 -7.16
CA GLY A 63 -6.03 -20.85 -5.79
C GLY A 63 -4.99 -19.72 -5.69
N GLY A 64 -4.70 -19.05 -6.81
CA GLY A 64 -3.66 -18.04 -6.89
C GLY A 64 -3.91 -16.83 -5.98
N TRP A 65 -2.84 -16.28 -5.43
CA TRP A 65 -2.87 -15.08 -4.58
C TRP A 65 -2.83 -13.81 -5.42
N ARG A 66 -3.57 -12.80 -5.00
CA ARG A 66 -3.51 -11.44 -5.57
C ARG A 66 -3.21 -10.44 -4.48
N ALA A 67 -2.55 -9.35 -4.85
CA ALA A 67 -2.40 -8.18 -4.00
C ALA A 67 -3.34 -7.07 -4.46
N THR A 68 -4.07 -6.44 -3.54
CA THR A 68 -4.89 -5.26 -3.81
C THR A 68 -4.31 -4.04 -3.10
N ILE A 69 -4.00 -2.98 -3.85
CA ILE A 69 -3.51 -1.72 -3.31
C ILE A 69 -4.68 -0.75 -3.11
N GLU A 70 -4.75 -0.17 -1.92
CA GLU A 70 -5.75 0.83 -1.56
C GLU A 70 -5.13 2.08 -0.93
N GLY A 71 -5.89 3.17 -0.93
CA GLY A 71 -5.56 4.33 -0.10
C GLY A 71 -4.27 5.07 -0.43
N VAL A 72 -3.69 4.92 -1.64
CA VAL A 72 -2.42 5.57 -2.00
C VAL A 72 -2.52 7.08 -1.91
N ARG A 73 -1.75 7.70 -1.03
CA ARG A 73 -1.70 9.15 -0.80
C ARG A 73 -0.25 9.59 -0.57
N THR A 74 0.06 10.80 -1.03
CA THR A 74 1.34 11.47 -0.79
C THR A 74 1.07 12.87 -0.26
N SER A 75 1.96 13.35 0.61
CA SER A 75 1.90 14.72 1.12
C SER A 75 2.00 15.71 -0.04
N ALA A 76 1.32 16.84 0.09
CA ALA A 76 1.33 17.89 -0.93
C ALA A 76 2.75 18.45 -1.14
N SER A 77 3.57 18.50 -0.10
CA SER A 77 4.95 19.01 -0.11
C SER A 77 5.94 18.18 -0.96
N VAL A 78 5.57 16.93 -1.28
CA VAL A 78 6.43 15.98 -2.02
C VAL A 78 5.81 15.50 -3.33
N ARG A 79 4.72 16.11 -3.79
CA ARG A 79 4.13 15.75 -5.09
C ARG A 79 5.13 15.99 -6.22
N GLY A 80 5.15 15.08 -7.19
CA GLY A 80 6.10 15.12 -8.31
C GLY A 80 7.52 14.67 -7.96
N LYS A 81 7.85 14.41 -6.69
CA LYS A 81 9.19 13.94 -6.26
C LYS A 81 9.37 12.41 -6.30
N GLY A 82 8.47 11.68 -6.95
CA GLY A 82 8.58 10.22 -7.11
C GLY A 82 8.11 9.36 -5.92
N VAL A 83 7.72 9.92 -4.77
CA VAL A 83 7.29 9.16 -3.58
C VAL A 83 6.17 8.14 -3.87
N GLY A 84 5.17 8.55 -4.66
CA GLY A 84 4.09 7.64 -5.06
C GLY A 84 4.58 6.50 -5.93
N THR A 85 5.54 6.75 -6.81
CA THR A 85 6.16 5.72 -7.66
C THR A 85 6.90 4.70 -6.81
N GLU A 86 7.66 5.14 -5.81
CA GLU A 86 8.39 4.23 -4.91
C GLU A 86 7.44 3.39 -4.04
N LEU A 87 6.34 3.98 -3.54
CA LEU A 87 5.29 3.22 -2.85
C LEU A 87 4.74 2.08 -3.73
N ILE A 88 4.42 2.39 -5.00
CA ILE A 88 3.85 1.39 -5.91
C ILE A 88 4.88 0.32 -6.32
N LYS A 89 6.13 0.71 -6.60
CA LYS A 89 7.20 -0.25 -6.89
C LYS A 89 7.43 -1.19 -5.71
N TRP A 90 7.48 -0.66 -4.50
CA TRP A 90 7.59 -1.46 -3.29
C TRP A 90 6.40 -2.44 -3.18
N ALA A 91 5.17 -2.00 -3.45
CA ALA A 91 3.99 -2.86 -3.41
C ALA A 91 4.05 -4.00 -4.43
N ILE A 92 4.52 -3.73 -5.65
CA ILE A 92 4.71 -4.73 -6.70
C ILE A 92 5.73 -5.78 -6.24
N GLN A 93 6.90 -5.35 -5.78
CA GLN A 93 7.94 -6.25 -5.26
C GLN A 93 7.45 -7.06 -4.05
N ARG A 94 6.67 -6.43 -3.16
CA ARG A 94 6.08 -7.12 -2.01
C ARG A 94 5.10 -8.20 -2.46
N ALA A 95 4.23 -7.90 -3.42
CA ALA A 95 3.30 -8.87 -3.99
C ALA A 95 4.02 -10.05 -4.65
N GLU A 96 5.07 -9.78 -5.43
CA GLU A 96 5.93 -10.83 -6.01
C GLU A 96 6.55 -11.71 -4.93
N SER A 97 7.11 -11.11 -3.87
CA SER A 97 7.70 -11.85 -2.74
C SER A 97 6.68 -12.71 -1.97
N ARG A 98 5.39 -12.36 -2.05
CA ARG A 98 4.27 -13.09 -1.45
C ARG A 98 3.66 -14.12 -2.42
N GLY A 99 4.26 -14.33 -3.59
CA GLY A 99 3.79 -15.27 -4.60
C GLY A 99 2.48 -14.84 -5.28
N CYS A 100 2.16 -13.54 -5.26
CA CYS A 100 0.99 -13.05 -5.95
C CYS A 100 1.22 -13.05 -7.46
N HIS A 101 0.26 -13.56 -8.23
CA HIS A 101 0.32 -13.56 -9.70
C HIS A 101 -0.20 -12.26 -10.30
N LEU A 102 -0.87 -11.43 -9.51
CA LEU A 102 -1.49 -10.18 -9.95
C LEU A 102 -1.50 -9.14 -8.83
N VAL A 103 -1.25 -7.89 -9.19
CA VAL A 103 -1.49 -6.69 -8.37
C VAL A 103 -2.61 -5.88 -9.01
N GLN A 104 -3.57 -5.43 -8.21
CA GLN A 104 -4.75 -4.70 -8.67
C GLN A 104 -5.08 -3.51 -7.77
N LEU A 105 -5.80 -2.53 -8.31
CA LEU A 105 -6.31 -1.37 -7.58
C LEU A 105 -7.50 -0.76 -8.32
N THR A 106 -8.29 0.05 -7.60
CA THR A 106 -9.28 0.94 -8.23
C THR A 106 -8.91 2.39 -7.99
N THR A 107 -9.03 3.24 -9.02
CA THR A 107 -8.86 4.69 -8.89
C THR A 107 -10.19 5.40 -9.16
N ASP A 108 -10.46 6.47 -8.41
CA ASP A 108 -11.59 7.36 -8.68
C ASP A 108 -11.38 8.06 -10.04
N LYS A 109 -12.38 7.98 -10.92
CA LYS A 109 -12.36 8.63 -12.25
C LYS A 109 -12.22 10.15 -12.16
N LYS A 110 -12.59 10.78 -11.04
CA LYS A 110 -12.37 12.21 -10.79
C LYS A 110 -10.89 12.58 -10.67
N ARG A 111 -10.01 11.60 -10.40
CA ARG A 111 -8.56 11.80 -10.34
C ARG A 111 -7.94 11.54 -11.71
N SER A 112 -8.17 12.46 -12.65
CA SER A 112 -7.73 12.34 -14.05
C SER A 112 -6.25 11.98 -14.23
N ASN A 113 -5.38 12.48 -13.35
CA ASN A 113 -3.93 12.19 -13.39
C ASN A 113 -3.56 10.83 -12.80
N ALA A 114 -4.44 10.19 -12.01
CA ALA A 114 -4.13 8.93 -11.34
C ALA A 114 -4.08 7.76 -12.32
N LEU A 115 -4.98 7.70 -13.31
CA LEU A 115 -4.95 6.65 -14.33
C LEU A 115 -3.61 6.65 -15.08
N ARG A 116 -3.19 7.80 -15.61
CA ARG A 116 -1.90 7.97 -16.30
C ARG A 116 -0.71 7.62 -15.41
N PHE A 117 -0.80 7.95 -14.12
CA PHE A 117 0.24 7.59 -13.15
C PHE A 117 0.40 6.07 -13.04
N TYR A 118 -0.69 5.32 -12.89
CA TYR A 118 -0.64 3.86 -12.81
C TYR A 118 -0.26 3.20 -14.14
N GLU A 119 -0.75 3.73 -15.27
CA GLU A 119 -0.38 3.22 -16.60
C GLU A 119 1.12 3.32 -16.88
N ARG A 120 1.76 4.42 -16.48
CA ARG A 120 3.23 4.59 -16.56
C ARG A 120 4.00 3.59 -15.72
N LEU A 121 3.36 2.98 -14.72
CA LEU A 121 3.95 1.95 -13.85
C LEU A 121 3.60 0.53 -14.33
N GLY A 122 3.01 0.39 -15.52
CA GLY A 122 2.71 -0.90 -16.15
C GLY A 122 1.31 -1.45 -15.85
N PHE A 123 0.50 -0.75 -15.06
CA PHE A 123 -0.91 -1.13 -14.89
C PHE A 123 -1.69 -0.92 -16.19
N LYS A 124 -2.71 -1.73 -16.42
CA LYS A 124 -3.62 -1.59 -17.57
C LYS A 124 -5.06 -1.45 -17.06
N GLY A 125 -5.77 -0.42 -17.52
CA GLY A 125 -7.19 -0.19 -17.23
C GLY A 125 -8.11 -1.19 -17.92
N THR A 126 -7.99 -2.47 -17.60
CA THR A 126 -8.70 -3.58 -18.25
C THR A 126 -10.08 -3.86 -17.64
N HIS A 127 -10.39 -3.30 -16.46
CA HIS A 127 -11.61 -3.53 -15.71
C HIS A 127 -12.23 -2.21 -15.24
N GLU A 128 -13.55 -2.20 -15.11
CA GLU A 128 -14.29 -1.08 -14.53
C GLU A 128 -14.44 -1.25 -13.00
N GLY A 129 -14.11 -0.19 -12.26
CA GLY A 129 -14.22 -0.16 -10.81
C GLY A 129 -15.65 0.16 -10.37
N LEU A 130 -16.44 -0.87 -10.06
CA LEU A 130 -17.81 -0.71 -9.57
C LEU A 130 -17.85 -0.50 -8.06
N LYS A 131 -18.66 0.44 -7.59
CA LYS A 131 -18.87 0.74 -6.16
C LYS A 131 -20.35 0.94 -5.88
N LEU A 132 -20.88 0.23 -4.89
CA LEU A 132 -22.20 0.46 -4.31
C LEU A 132 -21.99 1.04 -2.91
N LYS A 133 -22.59 2.19 -2.62
CA LYS A 133 -22.60 2.73 -1.26
C LYS A 133 -23.70 2.02 -0.47
N LEU A 134 -23.34 1.52 0.70
CA LEU A 134 -24.24 0.87 1.65
C LEU A 134 -24.60 1.82 2.79
#